data_AF-A0A495JGK2-F1
#
_entry.id   AF-A0A495JGK2-F1
#
_cell.length_a   1.000
_cell.length_b   1.000
_cell.length_c   1.000
_cell.angle_alpha   90.00
_cell.angle_beta   90.00
_cell.angle_gamma   90.00
#
_symmetry.space_group_name_H-M   'P 1'
#
loop_
_entity.id
_entity.type
_entity.pdbx_description
1 polymer ?
#
loop_
_entity_poly.entity_id
_entity_poly.type
_entity_poly.pdbx_seq_one_letter_code
_entity_poly.pdbx_strand_id
1 'polypeptide(L)' 'MAEKVNLYEVDATGVNLRKLCGGGINNLSMESCVAAAILPGNPDAVTIGDSKLGADTPTLRFTRQELNNFFAAYQAGEIS' A
#
# COMPACT_ATOMS: atom_id res chain seq x y z
N MET A 1 7.08 24.53 -3.81
CA MET A 1 7.82 23.25 -3.81
C MET A 1 7.35 22.52 -2.57
N ALA A 2 6.60 21.42 -2.70
CA ALA A 2 6.10 20.69 -1.53
C ALA A 2 7.29 20.06 -0.81
N GLU A 3 7.39 20.30 0.51
CA GLU A 3 8.39 19.68 1.36
C GLU A 3 8.27 18.15 1.24
N LYS A 4 9.39 17.48 0.99
CA LYS A 4 9.42 16.03 0.80
C LYS A 4 9.25 15.38 2.17
N VAL A 5 8.01 15.18 2.59
CA VAL A 5 7.71 14.54 3.87
C VAL A 5 8.33 13.14 3.87
N ASN A 6 9.24 12.87 4.80
CA ASN A 6 9.77 11.53 4.97
C ASN A 6 8.70 10.65 5.64
N LEU A 7 7.94 9.92 4.82
CA LEU A 7 6.85 9.09 5.30
C LEU A 7 7.32 7.97 6.26
N TYR A 8 8.61 7.62 6.26
CA TYR A 8 9.17 6.59 7.16
C TYR A 8 9.43 7.08 8.58
N GLU A 9 9.45 8.40 8.82
CA GLU A 9 9.57 8.99 10.15
C GLU A 9 8.24 8.99 10.93
N VAL A 10 7.14 8.73 10.24
CA VAL A 10 5.81 8.64 10.87
C VAL A 10 5.68 7.33 11.63
N ASP A 11 5.18 7.37 12.86
CA ASP A 11 4.88 6.16 13.60
C ASP A 11 3.70 5.42 12.95
N ALA A 12 3.94 4.18 12.52
CA ALA A 12 2.95 3.29 11.92
C ALA A 12 2.65 2.08 12.84
N THR A 13 3.13 2.11 14.08
CA THR A 13 2.90 1.06 15.07
C THR A 13 1.39 0.92 15.34
N GLY A 14 0.87 -0.30 15.26
CA GLY A 14 -0.54 -0.58 15.53
C GLY A 14 -1.52 -0.20 14.41
N VAL A 15 -1.04 0.19 13.23
CA VAL A 15 -1.90 0.44 12.07
C VAL A 15 -2.55 -0.86 11.62
N ASN A 16 -3.88 -0.91 11.66
CA ASN A 16 -4.65 -2.04 11.16
C ASN A 16 -4.71 -2.01 9.63
N LEU A 17 -3.88 -2.83 8.99
CA LEU A 17 -3.86 -2.99 7.54
C LEU A 17 -5.10 -3.77 7.07
N ARG A 18 -5.87 -3.17 6.16
CA ARG A 18 -6.99 -3.83 5.49
C ARG A 18 -6.47 -4.64 4.30
N LYS A 19 -6.87 -5.91 4.19
CA LYS A 19 -6.56 -6.73 3.02
C LYS A 19 -7.42 -6.32 1.83
N LEU A 20 -6.77 -5.99 0.72
CA LEU A 20 -7.35 -5.68 -0.59
C LEU A 20 -6.89 -6.77 -1.56
N CYS A 21 -7.79 -7.69 -1.92
CA CYS A 21 -7.45 -8.84 -2.75
C CYS A 21 -7.80 -8.53 -4.22
N GLY A 22 -6.83 -8.72 -5.12
CA GLY A 22 -6.90 -8.33 -6.54
C GLY A 22 -7.43 -9.42 -7.49
N GLY A 23 -7.89 -10.53 -6.94
CA GLY A 23 -8.61 -11.56 -7.67
C GLY A 23 -9.32 -12.45 -6.65
N GLY A 24 -10.28 -13.24 -7.12
CA GLY A 24 -10.92 -14.29 -6.32
C GLY A 24 -12.43 -14.34 -6.46
N ILE A 25 -12.89 -14.62 -7.67
CA ILE A 25 -14.29 -14.98 -7.91
C ILE A 25 -14.56 -16.48 -7.69
N ASN A 26 -13.53 -17.27 -7.35
CA ASN A 26 -13.64 -18.71 -7.15
C ASN A 26 -12.65 -19.24 -6.08
N ASN A 27 -13.21 -19.93 -5.08
CA ASN A 27 -12.63 -20.44 -3.82
C ASN A 27 -11.42 -21.40 -3.92
N LEU A 28 -10.52 -21.29 -4.89
CA LEU A 28 -9.46 -22.28 -5.13
C LEU A 28 -8.04 -21.72 -5.28
N SER A 29 -7.84 -20.40 -5.24
CA SER A 29 -6.49 -19.81 -5.27
C SER A 29 -6.28 -18.91 -4.07
N MET A 30 -5.20 -19.16 -3.32
CA MET A 30 -4.72 -18.28 -2.24
C MET A 30 -4.23 -16.97 -2.85
N GLU A 31 -5.14 -16.07 -3.20
CA GLU A 31 -4.78 -14.82 -3.85
C GLU A 31 -3.97 -13.92 -2.91
N SER A 32 -2.88 -13.41 -3.48
CA SER A 32 -2.03 -12.43 -2.84
C SER A 32 -2.85 -11.16 -2.62
N CYS A 33 -3.34 -10.94 -1.40
CA CYS A 33 -3.94 -9.66 -1.05
C CYS A 33 -2.83 -8.64 -0.79
N VAL A 34 -3.07 -7.40 -1.17
CA VAL A 34 -2.27 -6.26 -0.73
C VAL A 34 -2.86 -5.80 0.60
N ALA A 35 -2.08 -5.70 1.66
CA ALA A 35 -2.55 -5.14 2.92
C ALA A 35 -2.31 -3.62 2.88
N ALA A 36 -3.33 -2.78 3.09
CA ALA A 36 -3.18 -1.34 2.99
C ALA A 36 -3.93 -0.59 4.10
N ALA A 37 -3.40 0.55 4.52
CA ALA A 37 -4.07 1.50 5.40
C ALA A 37 -3.61 2.92 5.14
N ILE A 38 -4.35 3.89 5.66
CA ILE A 38 -3.90 5.27 5.74
C ILE A 38 -2.89 5.40 6.88
N LEU A 39 -1.82 6.14 6.64
CA LEU A 39 -0.78 6.39 7.63
C LEU A 39 -1.32 7.33 8.72
N PRO A 40 -1.16 7.03 10.01
CA PRO A 40 -1.60 7.90 11.09
C PRO A 40 -0.99 9.31 10.97
N GLY A 41 -1.78 10.34 11.23
CA GLY A 41 -1.32 11.73 11.17
C GLY A 41 -1.15 12.30 9.75
N ASN A 42 -1.31 11.51 8.69
CA ASN A 42 -1.26 12.01 7.31
C ASN A 42 -2.31 11.31 6.42
N PRO A 43 -3.49 11.94 6.16
CA PRO A 43 -4.58 11.34 5.37
C PRO A 43 -4.24 11.16 3.89
N ASP A 44 -3.16 11.81 3.44
CA ASP A 44 -2.64 11.74 2.07
C ASP A 44 -1.51 10.72 1.94
N ALA A 45 -1.19 9.96 3.00
CA ALA A 45 -0.21 8.89 2.97
C ALA A 45 -0.87 7.53 3.19
N VAL A 46 -0.38 6.54 2.45
CA VAL A 46 -0.85 5.16 2.44
C VAL A 46 0.34 4.26 2.74
N THR A 47 0.13 3.32 3.65
CA THR A 47 1.06 2.23 3.92
C THR A 47 0.55 0.96 3.27
N ILE A 48 1.44 0.23 2.61
CA ILE A 48 1.19 -1.01 1.88
C ILE A 48 2.10 -2.10 2.45
N GLY A 49 1.52 -3.23 2.85
CA GLY A 49 2.22 -4.40 3.35
C GLY A 49 1.86 -5.66 2.55
N ASP A 50 2.71 -6.68 2.72
CA ASP A 50 2.48 -8.00 2.16
C ASP A 50 1.54 -8.79 3.09
N SER A 51 0.36 -9.19 2.58
CA SER A 51 -0.61 -9.94 3.38
C SER A 51 -0.20 -11.38 3.72
N LYS A 52 0.85 -11.92 3.08
CA LYS A 52 1.39 -13.27 3.29
C LYS A 52 2.52 -13.31 4.31
N LEU A 53 3.30 -12.24 4.41
CA LEU A 53 4.49 -12.19 5.27
C LEU A 53 4.20 -11.71 6.69
N GLY A 54 3.00 -11.17 6.95
CA GLY A 54 2.52 -10.84 8.29
C GLY A 54 2.94 -9.46 8.78
N ALA A 55 2.58 -9.14 10.03
CA ALA A 55 2.68 -7.79 10.60
C ALA A 55 4.14 -7.30 10.80
N ASP A 56 5.11 -8.19 10.83
CA ASP A 56 6.53 -7.87 11.08
C ASP A 56 7.30 -7.52 9.80
N THR A 57 6.65 -7.58 8.63
CA THR A 57 7.33 -7.19 7.38
C THR A 57 7.35 -5.68 7.17
N PRO A 58 8.46 -5.12 6.63
CA PRO A 58 8.52 -3.70 6.28
C PRO A 58 7.39 -3.31 5.33
N THR A 59 6.70 -2.23 5.66
CA THR A 59 5.66 -1.68 4.77
C THR A 59 6.27 -0.65 3.81
N LEU A 60 5.74 -0.63 2.59
CA LEU A 60 6.00 0.43 1.62
C LEU A 60 5.08 1.61 1.96
N ARG A 61 5.61 2.83 1.91
CA ARG A 61 4.84 4.05 2.22
C ARG A 61 4.84 4.96 1.02
N PHE A 62 3.65 5.42 0.64
CA PHE A 62 3.44 6.26 -0.51
C PHE A 62 2.47 7.39 -0.17
N THR A 63 2.65 8.54 -0.78
CA THR A 63 1.57 9.53 -0.87
C THR A 63 0.48 9.02 -1.81
N ARG A 64 -0.74 9.56 -1.68
CA ARG A 64 -1.84 9.32 -2.63
C ARG A 64 -1.44 9.69 -4.05
N GLN A 65 -0.67 10.76 -4.22
CA GLN A 65 -0.20 11.20 -5.53
C GLN A 65 0.76 10.19 -6.15
N GLU A 66 1.70 9.65 -5.38
CA GLU A 66 2.61 8.59 -5.85
C GLU A 66 1.84 7.32 -6.26
N LEU A 67 0.83 6.92 -5.48
CA LEU A 67 -0.02 5.77 -5.84
C LEU A 67 -0.87 6.01 -7.09
N ASN A 68 -1.40 7.23 -7.27
CA ASN A 68 -2.16 7.57 -8.47
C ASN A 68 -1.26 7.53 -9.71
N ASN A 69 -0.04 8.06 -9.61
CA ASN A 69 0.93 8.02 -10.70
C ASN A 69 1.35 6.56 -11.01
N PHE A 70 1.60 5.76 -9.98
CA PHE A 70 1.87 4.32 -10.13
C PHE A 70 0.72 3.59 -10.84
N PHE A 71 -0.52 3.85 -10.43
CA PHE A 71 -1.69 3.22 -11.03
C PHE A 71 -1.86 3.63 -12.50
N ALA A 72 -1.60 4.89 -12.85
CA ALA A 72 -1.62 5.35 -14.23
C ALA A 72 -0.55 4.64 -15.09
N ALA A 73 0.69 4.52 -14.58
CA ALA A 73 1.76 3.81 -15.27
C ALA A 73 1.45 2.31 -15.44
N TYR A 74 0.87 1.69 -14.41
CA TYR A 74 0.38 0.31 -14.50
C TYR A 74 -0.68 0.14 -15.58
N GLN A 75 -1.68 1.03 -15.64
CA GLN A 75 -2.72 1.00 -16.67
C GLN A 75 -2.18 1.28 -18.08
N ALA A 76 -1.11 2.08 -18.20
CA ALA A 76 -0.41 2.34 -19.46
C ALA A 76 0.44 1.15 -19.94
N GLY A 77 0.62 0.11 -19.11
CA GLY A 77 1.42 -1.07 -19.46
C GLY A 77 2.94 -0.83 -19.36
N GLU A 78 3.36 0.19 -18.61
CA GLU A 78 4.79 0.51 -18.42
C GLU A 78 5.51 -0.48 -17.48
N ILE A 79 4.75 -1.25 -16.70
CA ILE A 79 5.24 -2.31 -15.82
C ILE A 79 4.97 -3.65 -16.51
N SER A 80 5.98 -4.16 -17.21
CA SER A 80 5.95 -5.46 -17.92
C SER A 80 6.82 -6.51 -17.25
#